data_AF-A0A968AML5-F1
#
_entry.id   AF-A0A968AML5-F1
#
_cell.length_a   1.000
_cell.length_b   1.000
_cell.length_c   1.000
_cell.angle_alpha   90.00
_cell.angle_beta   90.00
_cell.angle_gamma   90.00
#
_symmetry.space_group_name_H-M   'P 1'
#
loop_
_entity.id
_entity.type
_entity.pdbx_description
1 polymer ?
#
loop_
_entity_poly.entity_id
_entity_poly.type
_entity_poly.pdbx_seq_one_letter_code
_entity_poly.pdbx_strand_id
1 'polypeptide(L)'
;MSKKRKNSGLPVIILILVILVGLVLFGMLGVYVFKSTNFVFRGLSRIIPYPAVMVNWDFVGYDDYSDNIVTMRRFLSNEEEVVVTEEEIRDRVLNRLIANAVLEQMADERDIKVFDYEIEKVFQAAIEGLNPEEEIEKDLKKLFGWNTDEYKKNVVRPFVLQNKLTKAIYDDQADAAEQFAIFLQEEIATAKIIYFVPH
;
A
#
# COMPACT_ATOMS: atom_id res chain seq x y z
N MET A 1 49.32 -36.52 -11.24
CA MET A 1 48.23 -36.06 -12.13
C MET A 1 47.02 -35.67 -11.27
N SER A 2 46.70 -34.38 -11.16
CA SER A 2 45.56 -33.89 -10.38
C SER A 2 44.32 -33.76 -11.29
N LYS A 3 43.27 -34.55 -11.02
CA LYS A 3 41.97 -34.46 -11.71
C LYS A 3 41.22 -33.22 -11.20
N LYS A 4 41.18 -32.16 -12.02
CA LYS A 4 40.24 -31.04 -11.83
C LYS A 4 38.81 -31.59 -11.86
N ARG A 5 38.11 -31.57 -10.72
CA ARG A 5 36.66 -31.78 -10.66
C ARG A 5 35.99 -30.67 -11.48
N LYS A 6 35.38 -31.04 -12.61
CA LYS A 6 34.62 -30.13 -13.47
C LYS A 6 33.31 -29.82 -12.75
N ASN A 7 33.18 -28.61 -12.19
CA ASN A 7 31.97 -28.13 -11.52
C ASN A 7 30.85 -27.93 -12.56
N SER A 8 30.20 -29.01 -12.98
CA SER A 8 29.13 -29.01 -14.00
C SER A 8 27.84 -28.33 -13.53
N GLY A 9 27.67 -28.09 -12.22
CA GLY A 9 26.51 -27.38 -11.67
C GLY A 9 26.63 -25.85 -11.72
N LEU A 10 27.85 -25.31 -11.69
CA LEU A 10 28.08 -23.86 -11.70
C LEU A 10 27.52 -23.14 -12.95
N PRO A 11 27.73 -23.63 -14.19
CA PRO A 11 27.17 -22.96 -15.37
C PRO A 11 25.63 -23.05 -15.44
N VAL A 12 25.04 -24.10 -14.88
CA VAL A 12 23.58 -24.27 -14.83
C VAL A 12 22.96 -23.29 -13.82
N ILE A 13 23.58 -23.13 -12.66
CA ILE A 13 23.15 -22.15 -11.63
C ILE A 13 23.26 -20.72 -12.18
N ILE A 14 24.36 -20.39 -12.86
CA ILE A 14 24.53 -19.06 -13.49
C ILE A 14 23.45 -18.82 -14.55
N LEU A 15 23.14 -19.81 -15.38
CA LEU A 15 22.08 -19.70 -16.39
C LEU A 15 20.71 -19.44 -15.77
N ILE A 16 20.35 -20.17 -14.71
CA ILE A 16 19.09 -19.95 -13.98
C ILE A 16 19.04 -18.54 -13.39
N LEU A 17 20.14 -18.07 -12.79
CA LEU A 17 20.21 -16.74 -12.19
C LEU A 17 20.08 -15.62 -13.24
N VAL A 18 20.70 -15.79 -14.41
CA VAL A 18 20.55 -14.86 -15.54
C VAL A 18 19.12 -14.83 -16.06
N ILE A 19 18.44 -15.98 -16.15
CA ILE A 19 17.03 -16.05 -16.57
C ILE A 19 16.13 -15.36 -15.53
N LEU A 20 16.36 -15.59 -14.23
CA LEU A 20 15.61 -14.94 -13.16
C LEU A 20 15.81 -13.41 -13.18
N VAL A 21 17.04 -12.94 -13.31
CA VAL A 21 17.34 -11.51 -13.46
C VAL A 21 16.68 -10.95 -14.71
N GLY A 22 16.73 -11.67 -15.83
CA GLY A 22 16.07 -11.30 -17.08
C GLY A 22 14.56 -11.16 -16.93
N LEU A 23 13.89 -12.07 -16.20
CA LEU A 23 12.46 -12.00 -15.90
C LEU A 23 12.10 -10.82 -15.00
N VAL A 24 12.92 -10.56 -13.97
CA VAL A 24 12.73 -9.39 -13.09
C VAL A 24 12.86 -8.09 -13.88
N LEU A 25 13.90 -7.96 -14.71
CA LEU A 25 14.14 -6.79 -15.56
C LEU A 25 13.05 -6.62 -16.64
N PHE A 26 12.59 -7.73 -17.25
CA PHE A 26 11.52 -7.70 -18.24
C PHE A 26 10.18 -7.26 -17.62
N GLY A 27 9.84 -7.78 -16.44
CA GLY A 27 8.65 -7.33 -15.72
C GLY A 27 8.77 -5.88 -15.24
N MET A 28 9.96 -5.44 -14.82
CA MET A 28 10.25 -4.04 -14.50
C MET A 28 9.99 -3.15 -15.72
N LEU A 29 10.54 -3.47 -16.89
CA LEU A 29 10.26 -2.76 -18.14
C LEU A 29 8.77 -2.73 -18.49
N GLY A 30 8.06 -3.85 -18.33
CA GLY A 30 6.61 -3.94 -18.57
C GLY A 30 5.77 -3.02 -17.68
N VAL A 31 6.08 -3.00 -16.38
CA VAL A 31 5.36 -2.20 -15.37
C VAL A 31 5.67 -0.71 -15.51
N TYR A 32 6.96 -0.35 -15.60
CA TYR A 32 7.37 1.06 -15.53
C TYR A 32 7.41 1.76 -16.91
N VAL A 33 7.72 1.05 -18.00
CA VAL A 33 7.85 1.68 -19.34
C VAL A 33 6.58 1.55 -20.16
N PHE A 34 5.96 0.36 -20.18
CA PHE A 34 4.80 0.12 -21.03
C PHE A 34 3.46 0.48 -20.35
N LYS A 35 3.46 0.89 -19.07
CA LYS A 35 2.27 1.21 -18.26
C LYS A 35 1.14 0.19 -18.45
N SER A 36 1.49 -1.07 -18.71
CA SER A 36 0.56 -2.03 -19.29
C SER A 36 -0.27 -2.66 -18.17
N THR A 37 -1.54 -2.28 -18.08
CA THR A 37 -2.53 -2.85 -17.13
C THR A 37 -3.06 -4.22 -17.55
N ASN A 38 -2.43 -4.84 -18.55
CA ASN A 38 -2.80 -6.16 -19.09
C ASN A 38 -2.73 -7.25 -18.01
N PHE A 39 -3.63 -8.24 -18.10
CA PHE A 39 -3.80 -9.34 -17.14
C PHE A 39 -2.48 -10.05 -16.77
N VAL A 40 -1.55 -10.17 -17.73
CA VAL A 40 -0.24 -10.80 -17.54
C VAL A 40 0.65 -10.03 -16.55
N PHE A 41 0.68 -8.69 -16.63
CA PHE A 41 1.52 -7.87 -15.76
C PHE A 41 0.94 -7.73 -14.35
N ARG A 42 -0.40 -7.70 -14.21
CA ARG A 42 -1.08 -7.80 -12.90
C ARG A 42 -0.88 -9.15 -12.21
N GLY A 43 -0.78 -10.24 -12.98
CA GLY A 43 -0.43 -11.56 -12.43
C GLY A 43 1.02 -11.64 -12.00
N LEU A 44 1.94 -11.04 -12.77
CA LEU A 44 3.38 -11.06 -12.48
C LEU A 44 3.75 -10.16 -11.29
N SER A 45 3.10 -9.01 -11.10
CA SER A 45 3.32 -8.12 -9.96
C SER A 45 2.89 -8.74 -8.62
N ARG A 46 1.98 -9.71 -8.63
CA ARG A 46 1.61 -10.49 -7.43
C ARG A 46 2.69 -11.51 -7.01
N ILE A 47 3.55 -11.91 -7.94
CA ILE A 47 4.63 -12.88 -7.70
C ILE A 47 5.95 -12.16 -7.42
N ILE A 48 6.19 -11.04 -8.11
CA ILE A 48 7.37 -10.19 -7.93
C ILE A 48 6.88 -8.83 -7.44
N PRO A 49 7.03 -8.51 -6.14
CA PRO A 49 6.57 -7.24 -5.58
C PRO A 49 7.47 -6.11 -6.08
N TYR A 50 7.05 -5.46 -7.15
CA TYR A 50 7.73 -4.27 -7.67
C TYR A 50 7.43 -3.07 -6.76
N PRO A 51 8.42 -2.25 -6.38
CA PRO A 51 8.17 -1.12 -5.48
C PRO A 51 7.52 0.06 -6.21
N ALA A 52 6.48 0.66 -5.64
CA ALA A 52 6.00 1.97 -6.08
C ALA A 52 6.80 3.10 -5.43
N VAL A 53 6.99 3.00 -4.12
CA VAL A 53 7.74 3.96 -3.32
C VAL A 53 8.45 3.19 -2.20
N MET A 54 9.63 3.67 -1.82
CA MET A 54 10.34 3.21 -0.61
C MET A 54 10.26 4.32 0.44
N VAL A 55 9.92 3.95 1.67
CA VAL A 55 9.83 4.85 2.84
C VAL A 55 10.69 4.24 3.95
N ASN A 56 11.75 4.94 4.37
CA ASN A 56 12.69 4.45 5.41
C ASN A 56 13.16 3.00 5.20
N TRP A 57 13.45 2.63 3.95
CA TRP A 57 13.90 1.30 3.51
C TRP A 57 12.84 0.21 3.42
N ASP A 58 11.58 0.50 3.77
CA ASP A 58 10.45 -0.38 3.50
C ASP A 58 9.79 -0.05 2.18
N PHE A 59 9.32 -1.09 1.49
CA PHE A 59 8.70 -0.96 0.17
C PHE A 59 7.18 -0.93 0.26
N VAL A 60 6.58 0.06 -0.38
CA VAL A 60 5.16 0.04 -0.76
C VAL A 60 5.06 -0.57 -2.15
N GLY A 61 4.22 -1.59 -2.31
CA GLY A 61 4.06 -2.32 -3.56
C GLY A 61 3.41 -1.52 -4.69
N TYR A 62 3.80 -1.81 -5.92
CA TYR A 62 3.17 -1.26 -7.13
C TYR A 62 1.73 -1.74 -7.30
N ASP A 63 1.44 -2.97 -6.91
CA ASP A 63 0.09 -3.51 -6.86
C ASP A 63 -0.81 -2.66 -5.96
N ASP A 64 -0.40 -2.43 -4.70
CA ASP A 64 -1.12 -1.55 -3.77
C ASP A 64 -1.31 -0.16 -4.39
N TYR A 65 -0.26 0.44 -4.96
CA TYR A 65 -0.37 1.73 -5.66
C TYR A 65 -1.40 1.69 -6.79
N SER A 66 -1.28 0.75 -7.72
CA SER A 66 -2.14 0.68 -8.90
C SER A 66 -3.61 0.40 -8.57
N ASP A 67 -3.89 -0.45 -7.57
CA ASP A 67 -5.24 -0.77 -7.12
C ASP A 67 -5.88 0.45 -6.44
N ASN A 68 -5.11 1.18 -5.62
CA ASN A 68 -5.58 2.39 -4.96
C ASN A 68 -5.85 3.54 -5.95
N ILE A 69 -5.13 3.62 -7.08
CA ILE A 69 -5.47 4.55 -8.19
C ILE A 69 -6.82 4.22 -8.80
N VAL A 70 -7.09 2.93 -9.05
CA VAL A 70 -8.37 2.48 -9.61
C VAL A 70 -9.52 2.80 -8.64
N THR A 71 -9.31 2.56 -7.34
CA THR A 71 -10.27 2.91 -6.29
C THR A 71 -10.53 4.41 -6.24
N MET A 72 -9.48 5.25 -6.22
CA MET A 72 -9.62 6.71 -6.17
C MET A 72 -10.37 7.22 -7.40
N ARG A 73 -10.04 6.73 -8.60
CA ARG A 73 -10.76 7.10 -9.82
C ARG A 73 -12.24 6.73 -9.75
N ARG A 74 -12.56 5.54 -9.24
CA ARG A 74 -13.94 5.08 -9.08
C ARG A 74 -14.72 5.96 -8.10
N PHE A 75 -14.11 6.25 -6.95
CA PHE A 75 -14.71 7.09 -5.93
C PHE A 75 -15.04 8.48 -6.50
N LEU A 76 -14.06 9.13 -7.13
CA LEU A 76 -14.24 10.45 -7.75
C LEU A 76 -15.23 10.43 -8.92
N SER A 77 -15.31 9.34 -9.69
CA SER A 77 -16.29 9.23 -10.78
C SER A 77 -17.74 9.15 -10.28
N ASN A 78 -17.95 8.72 -9.03
CA ASN A 78 -19.26 8.72 -8.39
C ASN A 78 -19.61 10.09 -7.77
N GLU A 79 -18.65 11.03 -7.70
CA GLU A 79 -18.85 12.40 -7.23
C GLU A 79 -18.95 13.34 -8.44
N GLU A 80 -20.16 13.72 -8.82
CA GLU A 80 -20.44 14.47 -10.07
C GLU A 80 -19.74 15.85 -10.16
N GLU A 81 -19.21 16.38 -9.04
CA GLU A 81 -18.65 17.73 -8.95
C GLU A 81 -17.11 17.80 -8.92
N VAL A 82 -16.39 16.68 -8.83
CA VAL A 82 -14.94 16.71 -8.59
C VAL A 82 -14.14 16.39 -9.86
N VAL A 83 -13.71 17.43 -10.57
CA VAL A 83 -12.71 17.29 -11.65
C VAL A 83 -11.31 17.30 -11.05
N VAL A 84 -10.68 16.12 -10.96
CA VAL A 84 -9.29 15.94 -10.52
C VAL A 84 -8.46 15.42 -11.68
N THR A 85 -7.25 15.94 -11.86
CA THR A 85 -6.32 15.44 -12.88
C THR A 85 -5.76 14.07 -12.50
N GLU A 86 -5.32 13.32 -13.49
CA GLU A 86 -4.65 12.03 -13.26
C GLU A 86 -3.32 12.17 -12.48
N GLU A 87 -2.71 13.35 -12.44
CA GLU A 87 -1.54 13.64 -11.62
C GLU A 87 -1.92 13.80 -10.15
N GLU A 88 -2.93 14.63 -9.86
CA GLU A 88 -3.44 14.80 -8.51
C GLU A 88 -3.99 13.50 -7.91
N ILE A 89 -4.59 12.62 -8.72
CA ILE A 89 -5.00 11.28 -8.26
C ILE A 89 -3.79 10.46 -7.82
N ARG A 90 -2.70 10.49 -8.59
CA ARG A 90 -1.45 9.77 -8.24
C ARG A 90 -0.84 10.31 -6.97
N ASP A 91 -0.74 11.62 -6.85
CA ASP A 91 -0.18 12.28 -5.68
C ASP A 91 -0.98 11.97 -4.42
N ARG A 92 -2.32 12.05 -4.48
CA ARG A 92 -3.19 11.71 -3.35
C ARG A 92 -3.01 10.26 -2.91
N VAL A 93 -2.92 9.33 -3.86
CA VAL A 93 -2.70 7.91 -3.55
C VAL A 93 -1.32 7.69 -2.96
N LEU A 94 -0.26 8.25 -3.55
CA LEU A 94 1.10 8.13 -3.03
C LEU A 94 1.23 8.73 -1.63
N ASN A 95 0.74 9.94 -1.42
CA ASN A 95 0.79 10.61 -0.12
C ASN A 95 0.09 9.79 0.97
N ARG A 96 -1.08 9.20 0.66
CA ARG A 96 -1.76 8.32 1.61
C ARG A 96 -0.97 7.04 1.88
N LEU A 97 -0.41 6.41 0.85
CA LEU A 97 0.37 5.17 1.03
C LEU A 97 1.66 5.42 1.83
N ILE A 98 2.31 6.57 1.60
CA ILE A 98 3.48 7.01 2.37
C ILE A 98 3.07 7.27 3.83
N ALA A 99 1.99 8.01 4.06
CA ALA A 99 1.49 8.27 5.41
C ALA A 99 1.17 6.98 6.16
N ASN A 100 0.51 6.02 5.49
CA ASN A 100 0.25 4.71 6.07
C ASN A 100 1.54 3.96 6.41
N ALA A 101 2.54 3.96 5.52
CA ALA A 101 3.82 3.32 5.78
C ALA A 101 4.55 3.95 6.99
N VAL A 102 4.54 5.29 7.08
CA VAL A 102 5.10 6.01 8.24
C VAL A 102 4.35 5.64 9.52
N LEU A 103 3.02 5.56 9.49
CA LEU A 103 2.22 5.11 10.66
C LEU A 103 2.61 3.70 11.13
N GLU A 104 2.81 2.75 10.21
CA GLU A 104 3.29 1.40 10.58
C GLU A 104 4.65 1.46 11.27
N GLN A 105 5.59 2.23 10.70
CA GLN A 105 6.94 2.36 11.26
C GLN A 105 6.91 2.99 12.65
N MET A 106 6.14 4.06 12.84
CA MET A 106 5.97 4.71 14.14
C MET A 106 5.38 3.77 15.18
N ALA A 107 4.47 2.89 14.76
CA ALA A 107 3.85 1.90 15.62
C ALA A 107 4.83 0.78 16.00
N ASP A 108 5.59 0.26 15.04
CA ASP A 108 6.63 -0.74 15.25
C ASP A 108 7.72 -0.24 16.21
N GLU A 109 8.17 1.01 16.04
CA GLU A 109 9.14 1.67 16.94
C GLU A 109 8.66 1.75 18.40
N ARG A 110 7.33 1.79 18.60
CA ARG A 110 6.68 1.95 19.91
C ARG A 110 6.06 0.65 20.43
N ASP A 111 6.27 -0.48 19.74
CA ASP A 111 5.62 -1.77 20.00
C ASP A 111 4.08 -1.67 20.10
N ILE A 112 3.48 -0.75 19.33
CA ILE A 112 2.03 -0.59 19.21
C ILE A 112 1.53 -1.52 18.13
N LYS A 113 0.65 -2.45 18.51
CA LYS A 113 0.07 -3.45 17.61
C LYS A 113 -1.40 -3.18 17.38
N VAL A 114 -1.87 -3.41 16.16
CA VAL A 114 -3.30 -3.47 15.83
C VAL A 114 -3.72 -4.93 15.78
N PHE A 115 -4.71 -5.30 16.58
CA PHE A 115 -5.27 -6.64 16.56
C PHE A 115 -6.54 -6.70 15.71
N ASP A 116 -6.80 -7.87 15.12
CA ASP A 116 -7.96 -8.09 14.24
C ASP A 116 -9.30 -7.76 14.92
N TYR A 117 -9.42 -8.04 16.22
CA TYR A 117 -10.65 -7.71 16.97
C TYR A 117 -10.87 -6.20 17.11
N GLU A 118 -9.81 -5.38 17.10
CA GLU A 118 -9.92 -3.91 17.16
C GLU A 118 -10.42 -3.38 15.82
N ILE A 119 -9.91 -3.93 14.72
CA ILE A 119 -10.35 -3.63 13.35
C ILE A 119 -11.83 -4.02 13.21
N GLU A 120 -12.18 -5.23 13.64
CA GLU A 120 -13.56 -5.71 13.55
C GLU A 120 -14.51 -4.84 14.36
N LYS A 121 -14.13 -4.49 15.60
CA LYS A 121 -14.94 -3.63 16.46
C LYS A 121 -15.21 -2.27 15.81
N VAL A 122 -14.19 -1.64 15.24
CA VAL A 122 -14.35 -0.33 14.58
C VAL A 122 -15.17 -0.47 13.30
N PHE A 123 -14.94 -1.52 12.51
CA PHE A 123 -15.72 -1.79 11.31
C PHE A 123 -17.21 -1.98 11.64
N GLN A 124 -17.53 -2.85 12.60
CA GLN A 124 -18.91 -3.10 13.03
C GLN A 124 -19.59 -1.84 13.55
N ALA A 125 -18.88 -1.00 14.32
CA ALA A 125 -19.41 0.29 14.77
C ALA A 125 -19.67 1.26 13.61
N ALA A 126 -18.84 1.25 12.55
CA ALA A 126 -19.01 2.12 11.39
C ALA A 126 -20.21 1.70 10.51
N ILE A 127 -20.61 0.44 10.57
CA ILE A 127 -21.74 -0.10 9.80
C ILE A 127 -23.00 -0.32 10.64
N GLU A 128 -22.95 0.01 11.93
CA GLU A 128 -24.10 -0.14 12.83
C GLU A 128 -25.27 0.72 12.34
N GLY A 129 -26.42 0.09 12.13
CA GLY A 129 -27.61 0.76 11.59
C GLY A 129 -27.58 0.99 10.08
N LEU A 130 -26.54 0.54 9.37
CA LEU A 130 -26.56 0.42 7.91
C LEU A 130 -27.25 -0.88 7.46
N ASN A 131 -27.33 -1.04 6.15
CA ASN A 131 -27.88 -2.21 5.46
C ASN A 131 -27.24 -3.54 5.94
N PRO A 132 -27.86 -4.70 5.66
CA PRO A 132 -27.27 -6.01 5.96
C PRO A 132 -25.84 -6.17 5.39
N GLU A 133 -25.04 -7.06 5.99
CA GLU A 133 -23.63 -7.27 5.62
C GLU A 133 -23.42 -7.54 4.12
N GLU A 134 -24.31 -8.31 3.49
CA GLU A 134 -24.27 -8.58 2.05
C GLU A 134 -24.50 -7.33 1.18
N GLU A 135 -25.24 -6.35 1.68
CA GLU A 135 -25.47 -5.08 0.98
C GLU A 135 -24.29 -4.13 1.18
N ILE A 136 -23.67 -4.13 2.37
CA ILE A 136 -22.44 -3.38 2.64
C ILE A 136 -21.33 -3.82 1.68
N GLU A 137 -21.13 -5.13 1.49
CA GLU A 137 -20.11 -5.62 0.55
C GLU A 137 -20.37 -5.12 -0.88
N LYS A 138 -21.62 -5.12 -1.32
CA LYS A 138 -22.00 -4.59 -2.65
C LYS A 138 -21.74 -3.09 -2.76
N ASP A 139 -22.05 -2.32 -1.73
CA ASP A 139 -21.84 -0.87 -1.70
C ASP A 139 -20.35 -0.54 -1.70
N LEU A 140 -19.54 -1.24 -0.90
CA LEU A 140 -18.08 -1.12 -0.91
C LEU A 140 -17.49 -1.45 -2.28
N LYS A 141 -17.98 -2.51 -2.93
CA LYS A 141 -17.52 -2.88 -4.28
C LYS A 141 -17.93 -1.83 -5.31
N LYS A 142 -19.11 -1.24 -5.19
CA LYS A 142 -19.62 -0.20 -6.08
C LYS A 142 -18.86 1.10 -5.93
N LEU A 143 -18.63 1.56 -4.69
CA LEU A 143 -18.02 2.85 -4.39
C LEU A 143 -16.49 2.81 -4.54
N PHE A 144 -15.85 1.80 -3.95
CA PHE A 144 -14.39 1.72 -3.84
C PHE A 144 -13.77 0.62 -4.69
N GLY A 145 -14.57 -0.38 -5.10
CA GLY A 145 -14.04 -1.56 -5.78
C GLY A 145 -13.41 -2.59 -4.85
N TRP A 146 -13.52 -2.36 -3.55
CA TRP A 146 -13.02 -3.24 -2.50
C TRP A 146 -14.09 -4.19 -1.98
N ASN A 147 -13.67 -5.37 -1.55
CA ASN A 147 -14.46 -6.18 -0.61
C ASN A 147 -14.24 -5.68 0.83
N THR A 148 -14.92 -6.33 1.79
CA THR A 148 -14.85 -5.98 3.21
C THR A 148 -13.42 -6.05 3.76
N ASP A 149 -12.63 -7.07 3.41
CA ASP A 149 -11.26 -7.24 3.90
C ASP A 149 -10.32 -6.16 3.36
N GLU A 150 -10.46 -5.82 2.08
CA GLU A 150 -9.71 -4.74 1.43
C GLU A 150 -10.05 -3.39 2.07
N TYR A 151 -11.33 -3.15 2.39
CA TYR A 151 -11.75 -1.93 3.10
C TYR A 151 -11.17 -1.89 4.53
N LYS A 152 -11.24 -3.00 5.26
CA LYS A 152 -10.63 -3.14 6.59
C LYS A 152 -9.12 -2.88 6.54
N LYS A 153 -8.40 -3.44 5.57
CA LYS A 153 -6.96 -3.24 5.36
C LYS A 153 -6.62 -1.78 5.03
N ASN A 154 -7.35 -1.15 4.09
CA ASN A 154 -6.94 0.13 3.51
C ASN A 154 -7.52 1.37 4.22
N VAL A 155 -8.56 1.20 5.04
CA VAL A 155 -9.26 2.31 5.72
C VAL A 155 -9.29 2.09 7.22
N VAL A 156 -9.86 0.97 7.68
CA VAL A 156 -10.11 0.76 9.11
C VAL A 156 -8.81 0.56 9.88
N ARG A 157 -7.89 -0.28 9.39
CA ARG A 157 -6.61 -0.55 10.07
C ARG A 157 -5.74 0.72 10.19
N PRO A 158 -5.52 1.53 9.14
CA PRO A 158 -4.81 2.81 9.27
C PRO A 158 -5.48 3.76 10.27
N PHE A 159 -6.82 3.84 10.28
CA PHE A 159 -7.56 4.66 11.23
C PHE A 159 -7.36 4.19 12.68
N VAL A 160 -7.44 2.88 12.93
CA VAL A 160 -7.17 2.31 14.26
C VAL A 160 -5.74 2.61 14.70
N LEU A 161 -4.77 2.42 13.81
CA LEU A 161 -3.36 2.66 14.09
C LEU A 161 -3.08 4.13 14.43
N GLN A 162 -3.60 5.05 13.61
CA GLN A 162 -3.54 6.48 13.86
C GLN A 162 -4.12 6.83 15.22
N ASN A 163 -5.32 6.33 15.57
CA ASN A 163 -5.93 6.60 16.87
C ASN A 163 -5.09 6.08 18.04
N LYS A 164 -4.50 4.88 17.91
CA LYS A 164 -3.64 4.32 18.96
C LYS A 164 -2.36 5.14 19.13
N LEU A 165 -1.75 5.59 18.03
CA LEU A 165 -0.58 6.46 18.07
C LEU A 165 -0.90 7.83 18.67
N THR A 166 -2.01 8.45 18.27
CA THR A 166 -2.48 9.72 18.85
C THR A 166 -2.63 9.60 20.36
N LYS A 167 -3.35 8.56 20.84
CA LYS A 167 -3.54 8.33 22.28
C LYS A 167 -2.23 8.01 23.01
N ALA A 168 -1.31 7.27 22.38
CA ALA A 168 -0.03 6.93 22.98
C ALA A 168 0.90 8.14 23.14
N ILE A 169 0.82 9.13 22.25
CA ILE A 169 1.72 10.29 22.22
C ILE A 169 1.12 11.48 22.97
N TYR A 170 -0.17 11.75 22.76
CA TYR A 170 -0.83 12.97 23.24
C TYR A 170 -1.91 12.72 24.29
N ASP A 171 -2.21 11.46 24.62
CA ASP A 171 -3.30 11.08 25.53
C ASP A 171 -4.65 11.71 25.11
N ASP A 172 -5.57 11.97 26.04
CA ASP A 172 -6.89 12.53 25.76
C ASP A 172 -6.89 14.09 25.76
N GLN A 173 -5.81 14.73 25.28
CA GLN A 173 -5.74 16.18 25.10
C GLN A 173 -6.74 16.67 24.05
N ALA A 174 -7.34 17.85 24.28
CA ALA A 174 -8.40 18.38 23.42
C ALA A 174 -7.96 18.64 21.96
N ASP A 175 -6.67 18.89 21.75
CA ASP A 175 -6.02 19.16 20.46
C ASP A 175 -5.13 17.99 19.97
N ALA A 176 -5.22 16.82 20.60
CA ALA A 176 -4.38 15.65 20.29
C ALA A 176 -4.40 15.26 18.81
N ALA A 177 -5.57 15.31 18.16
CA ALA A 177 -5.70 14.96 16.74
C ALA A 177 -4.98 15.95 15.81
N GLU A 178 -5.01 17.24 16.13
CA GLU A 178 -4.34 18.28 15.37
C GLU A 178 -2.82 18.19 15.55
N GLN A 179 -2.36 18.05 16.80
CA GLN A 179 -0.94 17.86 17.10
C GLN A 179 -0.39 16.60 16.44
N PHE A 180 -1.14 15.50 16.45
CA PHE A 180 -0.73 14.28 15.77
C PHE A 180 -0.65 14.45 14.25
N ALA A 181 -1.57 15.20 13.63
CA ALA A 181 -1.51 15.47 12.20
C ALA A 181 -0.26 16.28 11.81
N ILE A 182 0.13 17.26 12.63
CA ILE A 182 1.37 18.03 12.44
C ILE A 182 2.58 17.10 12.61
N PHE A 183 2.60 16.31 13.69
CA PHE A 183 3.68 15.37 13.97
C PHE A 183 3.86 14.34 12.84
N LEU A 184 2.78 13.77 12.33
CA LEU A 184 2.83 12.85 11.18
C LEU A 184 3.42 13.54 9.93
N GLN A 185 3.09 14.81 9.68
CA GLN A 185 3.69 15.55 8.57
C GLN A 185 5.20 15.77 8.76
N GLU A 186 5.65 16.04 10.00
CA GLU A 186 7.07 16.16 10.32
C GLU A 186 7.82 14.82 10.13
N GLU A 187 7.22 13.71 10.57
CA GLU A 187 7.76 12.37 10.37
C GLU A 187 7.84 12.03 8.86
N ILE A 188 6.81 12.34 8.07
CA ILE A 188 6.85 12.16 6.61
C ILE A 188 7.92 13.06 5.98
N ALA A 189 8.08 14.30 6.43
CA ALA A 189 9.06 15.25 5.88
C ALA A 189 10.51 14.86 6.18
N THR A 190 10.75 14.13 7.27
CA THR A 190 12.07 13.62 7.66
C THR A 190 12.33 12.21 7.14
N ALA A 191 11.30 11.49 6.70
CA ALA A 191 11.42 10.16 6.13
C ALA A 191 12.25 10.15 4.84
N LYS A 192 13.02 9.08 4.66
CA LYS A 192 13.74 8.83 3.40
C LYS A 192 12.79 8.23 2.37
N ILE A 193 12.34 9.05 1.42
CA ILE A 193 11.39 8.65 0.38
C ILE A 193 12.08 8.53 -0.98
N ILE A 194 11.89 7.39 -1.66
CA ILE A 194 12.36 7.16 -3.04
C ILE A 194 11.18 6.70 -3.90
N TYR A 195 10.83 7.49 -4.90
CA TYR A 195 9.75 7.18 -5.85
C TYR A 195 10.27 6.33 -7.00
N PHE A 196 9.57 5.24 -7.31
CA PHE A 196 9.82 4.38 -8.47
C PHE A 196 8.74 4.53 -9.55
N VAL A 197 7.63 5.19 -9.21
CA VAL A 197 6.53 5.53 -10.12
C VAL A 197 6.43 7.04 -10.32
N PRO A 198 5.79 7.51 -11.41
CA PRO A 198 5.47 8.92 -11.56
C PRO A 198 4.59 9.39 -10.40
N HIS A 199 5.01 10.48 -9.77
CA HIS A 199 4.18 11.39 -9.00
C HIS A 199 3.90 12.54 -9.95
#